data_AF-A0A0G4LQY9-F1
#
_entry.id   AF-A0A0G4LQY9-F1
#
_cell.length_a   1.000
_cell.length_b   1.000
_cell.length_c   1.000
_cell.angle_alpha   90.00
_cell.angle_beta   90.00
_cell.angle_gamma   90.00
#
_symmetry.space_group_name_H-M   'P 1'
#
loop_
_entity.id
_entity.type
_entity.pdbx_description
1 polymer ?
#
loop_
_entity_poly.entity_id
_entity_poly.type
_entity_poly.pdbx_seq_one_letter_code
_entity_poly.pdbx_strand_id
1 'polypeptide(L)'
;MYEQTLKEWTDVYLNEAISLLLITTCPLFLLFYWITYQDFGVSISSSAEALVSDGILKFLARCPSPTAASTTAYAAWVLSQAALYHVLPGPLHRGPRTPGGRQLLYRLNGFHAWILTIGIAAAATFCRLIDPTYIARHWGDLLATANVYCVALIVIFYVKARLKPDNVGETLLTGHFWYDLFNGGELHPRTGDLFDWKHFNASRTGGLLLWTLIDLSFVAFQYQLHGAVTNAMIMTTIFRAIIVGEDFYFENWFFETLDGAHERFSFYSIYGFAAIMPQIWTLQT
;
A
#
# COMPACT_ATOMS: atom_id res chain seq x y z
N MET A 1 -3.08 22.78 15.11
CA MET A 1 -3.88 21.72 14.45
C MET A 1 -4.15 20.64 15.49
N TYR A 2 -5.39 20.14 15.51
CA TYR A 2 -6.13 19.70 16.69
C TYR A 2 -5.88 18.23 17.04
N GLU A 3 -4.74 17.91 17.65
CA GLU A 3 -4.77 16.83 18.65
C GLU A 3 -5.00 17.52 19.98
N GLN A 4 -6.18 17.29 20.57
CA GLN A 4 -6.37 17.61 21.97
C GLN A 4 -5.25 16.91 22.72
N THR A 5 -4.40 17.66 23.43
CA THR A 5 -3.63 17.11 24.55
C THR A 5 -4.64 16.35 25.40
N LEU A 6 -4.61 15.02 25.31
CA LEU A 6 -5.56 14.14 25.99
C LEU A 6 -5.47 14.50 27.48
N LYS A 7 -6.53 15.12 28.00
CA LYS A 7 -6.54 15.67 29.36
C LYS A 7 -6.82 14.57 30.38
N GLU A 8 -7.40 13.45 29.95
CA GLU A 8 -7.84 12.37 30.83
C GLU A 8 -7.08 11.07 30.53
N TRP A 9 -6.58 10.43 31.58
CA TRP A 9 -5.81 9.18 31.50
C TRP A 9 -6.59 8.05 30.80
N THR A 10 -7.92 8.04 30.92
CA THR A 10 -8.82 7.09 30.27
C THR A 10 -8.70 7.13 28.75
N ASP A 11 -8.55 8.31 28.16
CA ASP A 11 -8.45 8.46 26.70
C ASP A 11 -7.13 7.90 26.16
N VAL A 12 -6.06 8.05 26.93
CA VAL A 12 -4.73 7.51 26.58
C VAL A 12 -4.75 5.99 26.51
N TYR A 13 -5.28 5.31 27.55
CA TYR A 13 -5.35 3.85 27.56
C TYR A 13 -6.28 3.31 26.48
N LEU A 14 -7.40 3.99 26.23
CA LEU A 14 -8.31 3.61 25.17
C LEU A 14 -7.64 3.71 23.79
N ASN A 15 -6.93 4.81 23.53
CA ASN A 15 -6.21 5.01 22.27
C ASN A 15 -5.10 3.99 22.06
N GLU A 16 -4.32 3.66 23.10
CA GLU A 16 -3.32 2.58 23.03
C GLU A 16 -3.98 1.22 22.73
N ALA A 17 -5.09 0.89 23.41
CA ALA A 17 -5.78 -0.36 23.21
C ALA A 17 -6.38 -0.49 21.80
N ILE A 18 -7.01 0.58 21.28
CA ILE A 18 -7.53 0.63 19.92
C ILE A 18 -6.39 0.52 18.90
N SER A 19 -5.28 1.23 19.12
CA SER A 19 -4.13 1.19 18.22
C SER A 19 -3.52 -0.22 18.15
N LEU A 20 -3.32 -0.87 19.30
CA LEU A 20 -2.87 -2.26 19.38
C LEU A 20 -3.85 -3.19 18.65
N LEU A 21 -5.15 -3.04 18.90
CA LEU A 21 -6.16 -3.86 18.26
C LEU A 21 -6.10 -3.72 16.74
N LEU A 22 -6.05 -2.50 16.20
CA LEU A 22 -5.99 -2.27 14.75
C LEU A 22 -4.70 -2.82 14.13
N ILE A 23 -3.55 -2.56 14.75
CA ILE A 23 -2.25 -3.04 14.26
C ILE A 23 -2.20 -4.57 14.16
N THR A 24 -2.84 -5.27 15.11
CA THR A 24 -2.80 -6.73 15.16
C THR A 24 -3.93 -7.38 14.35
N THR A 25 -5.13 -6.82 14.39
CA THR A 25 -6.30 -7.42 13.73
C THR A 25 -6.33 -7.17 12.22
N CYS A 26 -5.86 -6.03 11.72
CA CYS A 26 -5.88 -5.75 10.28
C CYS A 26 -5.07 -6.78 9.47
N PRO A 27 -3.82 -7.16 9.85
CA PRO A 27 -3.10 -8.21 9.15
C PRO A 27 -3.73 -9.58 9.28
N LEU A 28 -4.21 -9.94 10.48
CA LEU A 28 -4.89 -11.22 10.69
C LEU A 28 -6.17 -11.34 9.87
N PHE A 29 -6.92 -10.25 9.73
CA PHE A 29 -8.11 -10.18 8.89
C PHE A 29 -7.77 -10.42 7.42
N LEU A 30 -6.73 -9.77 6.89
CA LEU A 30 -6.29 -9.98 5.50
C LEU A 30 -5.81 -11.42 5.26
N LEU A 31 -5.08 -12.00 6.22
CA LEU A 31 -4.64 -13.40 6.13
C LEU A 31 -5.81 -14.38 6.19
N PHE A 32 -6.79 -14.14 7.05
CA PHE A 32 -8.02 -14.93 7.11
C PHE A 32 -8.78 -14.87 5.78
N TYR A 33 -8.90 -13.66 5.21
CA TYR A 33 -9.57 -13.46 3.93
C TYR A 33 -8.84 -14.15 2.78
N TRP A 34 -7.52 -14.10 2.77
CA TRP A 34 -6.69 -14.84 1.82
C TRP A 34 -6.96 -16.35 1.88
N ILE A 35 -6.91 -16.95 3.07
CA ILE A 35 -7.18 -18.38 3.27
C ILE A 35 -8.61 -18.72 2.80
N THR A 36 -9.57 -17.85 3.10
CA THR A 36 -10.96 -18.02 2.67
C THR A 36 -11.10 -18.10 1.15
N TYR A 37 -10.35 -17.26 0.41
CA TYR A 37 -10.32 -17.28 -1.05
C TYR A 37 -9.65 -18.53 -1.60
N GLN A 38 -8.50 -18.89 -1.04
CA GLN A 38 -7.65 -19.95 -1.58
C GLN A 38 -8.20 -21.36 -1.31
N ASP A 39 -8.66 -21.61 -0.09
CA ASP A 39 -8.93 -22.97 0.38
C ASP A 39 -10.42 -23.27 0.56
N PHE A 40 -11.27 -22.23 0.67
CA PHE A 40 -12.68 -22.37 1.08
C PHE A 40 -13.67 -21.78 0.08
N GLY A 41 -13.25 -21.51 -1.16
CA GLY A 41 -14.14 -21.05 -2.24
C GLY A 41 -14.90 -19.77 -1.87
N VAL A 42 -14.26 -18.86 -1.13
CA VAL A 42 -14.82 -17.57 -0.69
C VAL A 42 -15.90 -17.69 0.41
N SER A 43 -16.12 -18.89 0.96
CA SER A 43 -17.11 -19.10 2.03
C SER A 43 -16.53 -18.77 3.42
N ILE A 44 -16.95 -17.62 3.95
CA ILE A 44 -16.54 -17.12 5.28
C ILE A 44 -16.98 -18.09 6.39
N SER A 45 -18.19 -18.66 6.29
CA SER A 45 -18.69 -19.58 7.32
C SER A 45 -17.85 -20.85 7.41
N SER A 46 -17.50 -21.44 6.27
CA SER A 46 -16.66 -22.64 6.25
C SER A 46 -15.24 -22.37 6.75
N SER A 47 -14.70 -21.18 6.44
CA SER A 47 -13.38 -20.76 6.94
C SER A 47 -13.37 -20.54 8.45
N ALA A 48 -14.45 -19.96 8.98
CA ALA A 48 -14.63 -19.77 10.43
C ALA A 48 -14.79 -21.11 11.16
N GLU A 49 -15.56 -22.05 10.58
CA GLU A 49 -15.69 -23.40 11.12
C GLU A 49 -14.34 -24.14 11.12
N ALA A 50 -13.56 -24.02 10.04
CA ALA A 50 -12.21 -24.58 9.96
C ALA A 50 -11.26 -23.96 10.99
N LEU A 51 -11.33 -22.64 11.22
CA LEU A 51 -10.52 -21.96 12.23
C LEU A 51 -10.82 -22.51 13.64
N VAL A 52 -12.08 -22.77 13.96
CA VAL A 52 -12.50 -23.31 15.27
C VAL A 52 -12.14 -24.79 15.40
N SER A 53 -12.33 -25.58 14.35
CA SER A 53 -12.14 -27.04 14.39
C SER A 53 -10.67 -27.48 14.24
N ASP A 54 -9.91 -26.88 13.33
CA ASP A 54 -8.49 -27.20 13.12
C ASP A 54 -7.60 -26.56 14.21
N GLY A 55 -8.08 -25.49 14.83
CA GLY A 55 -7.33 -24.63 15.74
C GLY A 55 -6.44 -23.62 15.01
N ILE A 56 -6.13 -22.53 15.71
CA ILE A 56 -5.47 -21.34 15.15
C ILE A 56 -4.13 -21.67 14.45
N LEU A 57 -3.29 -22.51 15.05
CA LEU A 57 -1.96 -22.80 14.51
C LEU A 57 -2.02 -23.56 13.18
N LYS A 58 -2.89 -24.56 13.07
CA LYS A 58 -3.09 -25.29 11.81
C LYS A 58 -3.75 -24.42 10.75
N PHE A 59 -4.66 -23.54 11.17
CA PHE A 59 -5.28 -22.59 10.26
C PHE A 59 -4.26 -21.60 9.68
N LEU A 60 -3.41 -21.01 10.53
CA LEU A 60 -2.36 -20.07 10.10
C LEU A 60 -1.24 -20.75 9.30
N ALA A 61 -1.09 -22.08 9.35
CA ALA A 61 -0.14 -22.80 8.49
C ALA A 61 -0.50 -22.73 6.99
N ARG A 62 -1.72 -22.31 6.65
CA ARG A 62 -2.18 -22.04 5.27
C ARG A 62 -1.75 -20.65 4.76
N CYS A 63 -1.22 -19.79 5.62
CA CYS A 63 -0.78 -18.47 5.22
C CYS A 63 0.39 -18.55 4.22
N PRO A 64 0.42 -17.67 3.20
CA PRO A 64 1.51 -17.63 2.26
C PRO A 64 2.77 -17.11 2.94
N SER A 65 3.93 -17.53 2.42
CA SER A 65 5.23 -17.10 2.90
C SER A 65 5.99 -16.35 1.79
N PRO A 66 6.75 -15.30 2.11
CA PRO A 66 7.56 -14.62 1.12
C PRO A 66 8.61 -15.58 0.55
N THR A 67 8.75 -15.62 -0.77
CA THR A 67 9.79 -16.38 -1.46
C THR A 67 10.92 -15.45 -1.88
N ALA A 68 12.10 -16.01 -2.20
CA ALA A 68 13.20 -15.21 -2.74
C ALA A 68 12.81 -14.53 -4.07
N ALA A 69 12.00 -15.21 -4.90
CA ALA A 69 11.50 -14.68 -6.16
C ALA A 69 10.51 -13.53 -5.94
N SER A 70 9.53 -13.68 -5.04
CA SER A 70 8.57 -12.62 -4.74
C SER A 70 9.25 -11.41 -4.10
N THR A 71 10.21 -11.63 -3.20
CA THR A 71 11.02 -10.58 -2.58
C THR A 71 11.83 -9.81 -3.61
N THR A 72 12.49 -10.51 -4.54
CA THR A 72 13.28 -9.88 -5.60
C THR A 72 12.40 -9.10 -6.56
N ALA A 73 11.26 -9.67 -6.96
CA ALA A 73 10.31 -9.00 -7.85
C ALA A 73 9.72 -7.74 -7.21
N TYR A 74 9.30 -7.82 -5.95
CA TYR A 74 8.75 -6.67 -5.21
C TYR A 74 9.82 -5.59 -4.95
N ALA A 75 11.06 -5.98 -4.64
CA ALA A 75 12.17 -5.02 -4.51
C ALA A 75 12.48 -4.34 -5.85
N ALA A 76 12.51 -5.09 -6.95
CA ALA A 76 12.70 -4.53 -8.29
C ALA A 76 11.56 -3.55 -8.64
N TRP A 77 10.31 -3.89 -8.30
CA TRP A 77 9.17 -2.99 -8.41
C TRP A 77 9.39 -1.69 -7.65
N VAL A 78 9.65 -1.76 -6.33
CA VAL A 78 9.87 -0.60 -5.47
C VAL A 78 11.01 0.29 -5.99
N LEU A 79 12.15 -0.32 -6.36
CA LEU A 79 13.31 0.42 -6.86
C LEU A 79 13.04 1.05 -8.23
N SER A 80 12.35 0.34 -9.13
CA SER A 80 11.98 0.89 -10.44
C SER A 80 11.06 2.10 -10.29
N GLN A 81 10.05 2.01 -9.42
CA GLN A 81 9.15 3.13 -9.15
C GLN A 81 9.86 4.28 -8.43
N ALA A 82 10.78 4.01 -7.51
CA ALA A 82 11.60 5.06 -6.88
C ALA A 82 12.47 5.80 -7.92
N ALA A 83 13.04 5.07 -8.87
CA ALA A 83 13.80 5.64 -9.98
C ALA A 83 12.92 6.51 -10.87
N LEU A 84 11.73 6.04 -11.27
CA LEU A 84 10.78 6.83 -12.06
C LEU A 84 10.31 8.07 -11.31
N TYR A 85 9.99 7.94 -10.02
CA TYR A 85 9.57 9.04 -9.16
C TYR A 85 10.64 10.15 -9.11
N HIS A 86 11.92 9.79 -9.08
CA HIS A 86 13.02 10.74 -9.04
C HIS A 86 13.40 11.32 -10.41
N VAL A 87 13.49 10.47 -11.45
CA VAL A 87 14.08 10.81 -12.74
C VAL A 87 13.08 11.46 -13.69
N LEU A 88 11.81 11.03 -13.68
CA LEU A 88 10.85 11.51 -14.67
C LEU A 88 10.58 13.02 -14.49
N PRO A 89 10.58 13.80 -15.58
CA PRO A 89 10.19 15.20 -15.53
C PRO A 89 8.70 15.33 -15.22
N GLY A 90 8.34 16.43 -14.60
CA GLY A 90 6.95 16.75 -14.25
C GLY A 90 6.84 18.17 -13.71
N PRO A 91 5.64 18.77 -13.78
CA PRO A 91 5.42 20.08 -13.17
C PRO A 91 5.73 20.05 -11.68
N LEU A 92 6.31 21.14 -11.21
CA LEU A 92 6.55 21.35 -9.78
C LEU A 92 5.29 21.95 -9.16
N HIS A 93 4.78 21.29 -8.14
CA HIS A 93 3.61 21.70 -7.39
C HIS A 93 4.01 22.06 -5.96
N ARG A 94 3.52 23.19 -5.48
CA ARG A 94 3.67 23.58 -4.08
C ARG A 94 2.45 23.06 -3.33
N GLY A 95 2.67 22.14 -2.41
CA GLY A 95 1.61 21.65 -1.54
C GLY A 95 1.09 22.74 -0.60
N PRO A 96 0.03 22.44 0.17
CA PRO A 96 -0.47 23.32 1.20
C PRO A 96 0.60 23.55 2.27
N ARG A 97 0.42 24.63 3.05
CA ARG A 97 1.32 24.88 4.18
C ARG A 97 1.04 23.86 5.26
N THR A 98 2.10 23.23 5.74
CA THR A 98 2.03 22.33 6.89
C THR A 98 1.64 23.12 8.14
N PRO A 99 1.21 22.45 9.23
CA PRO A 99 0.98 23.09 10.52
C PRO A 99 2.23 23.81 11.07
N GLY A 100 3.43 23.34 10.70
CA GLY A 100 4.71 23.98 11.01
C GLY A 100 5.05 25.18 10.12
N GLY A 101 4.20 25.53 9.15
CA GLY A 101 4.35 26.68 8.26
C GLY A 101 5.23 26.44 7.03
N ARG A 102 5.82 25.25 6.88
CA ARG A 102 6.62 24.87 5.71
C ARG A 102 5.71 24.68 4.50
N GLN A 103 6.17 25.11 3.34
CA GLN A 103 5.52 24.79 2.08
C GLN A 103 6.41 23.85 1.27
N LEU A 104 5.90 22.66 1.02
CA LEU A 104 6.63 21.58 0.40
C LEU A 104 6.50 21.62 -1.12
N LEU A 105 7.61 21.36 -1.81
CA LEU A 105 7.64 21.24 -3.27
C LEU A 105 7.59 19.75 -3.65
N TYR A 106 6.78 19.44 -4.65
CA TYR A 106 6.57 18.09 -5.19
C TYR A 106 6.74 18.12 -6.70
N ARG A 107 7.31 17.05 -7.26
CA ARG A 107 7.32 16.83 -8.71
C ARG A 107 6.21 15.86 -9.05
N LEU A 108 5.23 16.33 -9.83
CA LEU A 108 4.08 15.52 -10.23
C LEU A 108 4.39 14.83 -11.55
N ASN A 109 4.78 13.56 -11.48
CA ASN A 109 5.13 12.75 -12.63
C ASN A 109 4.36 11.42 -12.67
N GLY A 110 3.27 11.29 -11.91
CA GLY A 110 2.55 10.04 -11.75
C GLY A 110 1.92 9.53 -13.02
N PHE A 111 1.31 10.42 -13.78
CA PHE A 111 0.71 10.05 -15.05
C PHE A 111 1.74 9.51 -16.05
N HIS A 112 2.91 10.15 -16.13
CA HIS A 112 4.02 9.69 -16.97
C HIS A 112 4.58 8.35 -16.47
N ALA A 113 4.74 8.19 -15.15
CA ALA A 113 5.21 6.95 -14.54
C ALA A 113 4.25 5.79 -14.81
N TRP A 114 2.94 6.03 -14.72
CA TRP A 114 1.89 5.04 -14.96
C TRP A 114 1.88 4.58 -16.42
N ILE A 115 1.85 5.51 -17.39
CA ILE A 115 1.91 5.19 -18.83
C ILE A 115 3.19 4.42 -19.16
N LEU A 116 4.34 4.88 -18.66
CA LEU A 116 5.61 4.23 -18.93
C LEU A 116 5.67 2.81 -18.32
N THR A 117 5.17 2.65 -17.10
CA THR A 117 5.14 1.35 -16.42
C THR A 117 4.28 0.34 -17.19
N ILE A 118 3.07 0.73 -17.58
CA ILE A 118 2.17 -0.12 -18.38
C ILE A 118 2.77 -0.40 -19.75
N GLY A 119 3.32 0.62 -20.42
CA GLY A 119 3.96 0.48 -21.73
C GLY A 119 5.15 -0.47 -21.70
N ILE A 120 6.01 -0.38 -20.68
CA ILE A 120 7.13 -1.30 -20.48
C ILE A 120 6.62 -2.71 -20.20
N ALA A 121 5.63 -2.88 -19.33
CA ALA A 121 5.06 -4.19 -19.02
C ALA A 121 4.44 -4.85 -20.28
N ALA A 122 3.70 -4.08 -21.07
CA ALA A 122 3.10 -4.54 -22.33
C ALA A 122 4.18 -4.91 -23.37
N ALA A 123 5.21 -4.07 -23.53
CA ALA A 123 6.32 -4.35 -24.44
C ALA A 123 7.12 -5.59 -24.01
N ALA A 124 7.45 -5.71 -22.72
CA ALA A 124 8.16 -6.86 -22.17
C ALA A 124 7.35 -8.16 -22.33
N THR A 125 6.03 -8.09 -22.15
CA THR A 125 5.11 -9.20 -22.40
C THR A 125 5.09 -9.58 -23.88
N PHE A 126 4.96 -8.60 -24.78
CA PHE A 126 4.94 -8.84 -26.23
C PHE A 126 6.26 -9.47 -26.72
N CYS A 127 7.40 -9.02 -26.18
CA CYS A 127 8.72 -9.60 -26.43
C CYS A 127 8.97 -10.92 -25.69
N ARG A 128 7.99 -11.44 -24.93
CA ARG A 128 8.08 -12.69 -24.13
C ARG A 128 9.21 -12.67 -23.09
N LEU A 129 9.56 -11.49 -22.59
CA LEU A 129 10.56 -11.31 -21.54
C LEU A 129 9.96 -11.53 -20.14
N ILE A 130 8.67 -11.26 -19.98
CA ILE A 130 7.92 -11.41 -18.73
C ILE A 130 6.64 -12.20 -19.01
N ASP A 131 6.30 -13.13 -18.12
CA ASP A 131 5.00 -13.80 -18.13
C ASP A 131 3.91 -12.81 -17.63
N PRO A 132 2.90 -12.47 -18.45
CA PRO A 132 1.85 -11.55 -18.04
C PRO A 132 1.03 -12.08 -16.85
N THR A 133 1.04 -13.40 -16.61
CA THR A 133 0.31 -14.04 -15.50
C THR A 133 1.14 -14.15 -14.22
N TYR A 134 2.38 -13.65 -14.20
CA TYR A 134 3.30 -13.82 -13.07
C TYR A 134 2.72 -13.31 -11.75
N ILE A 135 2.12 -12.10 -11.74
CA ILE A 135 1.55 -11.51 -10.53
C ILE A 135 0.40 -12.38 -10.02
N ALA A 136 -0.53 -12.76 -10.90
CA ALA A 136 -1.68 -13.60 -10.51
C ALA A 136 -1.25 -14.97 -9.96
N ARG A 137 -0.25 -15.63 -10.56
CA ARG A 137 0.23 -16.95 -10.09
C ARG A 137 0.98 -16.90 -8.77
N HIS A 138 1.72 -15.83 -8.52
CA HIS A 138 2.52 -15.64 -7.31
C HIS A 138 1.85 -14.69 -6.31
N TRP A 139 0.52 -14.51 -6.42
CA TRP A 139 -0.20 -13.49 -5.67
C TRP A 139 -0.05 -13.66 -4.15
N GLY A 140 -0.17 -14.88 -3.64
CA GLY A 140 0.03 -15.17 -2.20
C GLY A 140 1.43 -14.78 -1.71
N ASP A 141 2.48 -15.20 -2.43
CA ASP A 141 3.86 -14.88 -2.07
C ASP A 141 4.13 -13.37 -2.11
N LEU A 142 3.54 -12.67 -3.08
CA LEU A 142 3.63 -11.21 -3.22
C LEU A 142 2.90 -10.49 -2.09
N LEU A 143 1.72 -10.96 -1.66
CA LEU A 143 1.00 -10.43 -0.50
C LEU A 143 1.80 -10.61 0.79
N ALA A 144 2.41 -11.79 0.99
CA ALA A 144 3.28 -12.04 2.12
C ALA A 144 4.52 -11.12 2.10
N THR A 145 5.08 -10.89 0.91
CA THR A 145 6.21 -9.97 0.71
C THR A 145 5.82 -8.51 0.99
N ALA A 146 4.64 -8.08 0.54
CA ALA A 146 4.11 -6.75 0.81
C ALA A 146 3.91 -6.51 2.31
N ASN A 147 3.46 -7.52 3.06
CA ASN A 147 3.37 -7.45 4.52
C ASN A 147 4.75 -7.23 5.17
N VAL A 148 5.78 -7.97 4.72
CA VAL A 148 7.15 -7.76 5.20
C VAL A 148 7.66 -6.36 4.86
N TYR A 149 7.39 -5.87 3.65
CA TYR A 149 7.71 -4.51 3.24
C TYR A 149 7.04 -3.45 4.14
N CYS A 150 5.75 -3.61 4.46
CA CYS A 150 5.04 -2.73 5.37
C CYS A 150 5.71 -2.70 6.74
N VAL A 151 5.97 -3.87 7.34
CA VAL A 151 6.64 -3.97 8.64
C VAL A 151 8.00 -3.28 8.62
N ALA A 152 8.79 -3.49 7.55
CA ALA A 152 10.08 -2.86 7.39
C ALA A 152 9.97 -1.33 7.36
N LEU A 153 9.06 -0.77 6.53
CA LEU A 153 8.86 0.67 6.48
C LEU A 153 8.35 1.26 7.80
N ILE A 154 7.40 0.59 8.45
CA ILE A 154 6.86 1.03 9.75
C ILE A 154 7.98 1.14 10.77
N VAL A 155 8.84 0.12 10.88
CA VAL A 155 9.99 0.13 11.79
C VAL A 155 10.97 1.25 11.42
N ILE A 156 11.31 1.40 10.14
CA ILE A 156 12.23 2.44 9.65
C ILE A 156 11.71 3.83 10.02
N PHE A 157 10.46 4.15 9.73
CA PHE A 157 9.92 5.49 9.96
C PHE A 157 9.56 5.76 11.42
N TYR A 158 9.20 4.73 12.19
CA TYR A 158 9.05 4.83 13.64
C TYR A 158 10.37 5.22 14.33
N VAL A 159 11.48 4.60 13.90
CA VAL A 159 12.83 4.90 14.40
C VAL A 159 13.33 6.24 13.89
N LYS A 160 13.16 6.52 12.58
CA LYS A 160 13.60 7.77 11.95
C LYS A 160 12.97 8.99 12.61
N ALA A 161 11.67 8.96 12.91
CA ALA A 161 10.98 10.04 13.59
C ALA A 161 11.59 10.41 14.96
N ARG A 162 12.21 9.44 15.64
CA ARG A 162 12.83 9.62 16.97
C ARG A 162 14.30 10.03 16.91
N LEU A 163 15.04 9.53 15.92
CA LEU A 163 16.49 9.75 15.83
C LEU A 163 16.85 10.95 14.94
N LYS A 164 16.18 11.09 13.81
CA LYS A 164 16.49 12.09 12.79
C LYS A 164 15.23 12.44 11.97
N PRO A 165 14.25 13.12 12.60
CA PRO A 165 13.08 13.61 11.88
C PRO A 165 13.50 14.64 10.81
N ASP A 166 12.74 14.70 9.72
CA ASP A 166 12.95 15.68 8.64
C ASP A 166 12.73 17.11 9.14
N ASN A 167 11.68 17.32 9.94
CA ASN A 167 11.41 18.58 10.61
C ASN A 167 10.84 18.32 12.01
N VAL A 168 11.57 18.76 13.04
CA VAL A 168 11.18 18.59 14.44
C VAL A 168 9.85 19.32 14.75
N GLY A 169 9.61 20.49 14.16
CA GLY A 169 8.38 21.27 14.38
C GLY A 169 7.13 20.66 13.74
N GLU A 170 7.30 19.66 12.87
CA GLU A 170 6.22 18.92 12.20
C GLU A 170 6.16 17.45 12.62
N THR A 171 7.02 17.07 13.56
CA THR A 171 7.06 15.72 14.12
C THR A 171 6.33 15.73 15.45
N LEU A 172 5.33 14.86 15.60
CA LEU A 172 4.65 14.68 16.88
C LEU A 172 4.85 13.26 17.38
N LEU A 173 5.37 13.15 18.60
CA LEU A 173 5.47 11.89 19.31
C LEU A 173 4.77 12.05 20.66
N THR A 174 3.79 11.19 20.93
CA THR A 174 3.03 11.23 22.18
C THR A 174 3.76 10.53 23.32
N GLY A 175 4.70 9.64 23.00
CA GLY A 175 5.40 8.81 23.98
C GLY A 175 4.68 7.48 24.28
N HIS A 176 3.51 7.26 23.68
CA HIS A 176 2.74 6.03 23.79
C HIS A 176 3.04 5.12 22.59
N PHE A 177 3.44 3.87 22.86
CA PHE A 177 4.07 3.01 21.86
C PHE A 177 3.10 2.64 20.73
N TRP A 178 1.92 2.12 21.06
CA TRP A 178 0.99 1.61 20.05
C TRP A 178 0.38 2.74 19.21
N TYR A 179 0.07 3.86 19.86
CA TYR A 179 -0.47 5.05 19.22
C TYR A 179 0.55 5.69 18.29
N ASP A 180 1.80 5.90 18.74
CA ASP A 180 2.85 6.45 17.88
C ASP A 180 3.21 5.50 16.73
N LEU A 181 3.01 4.18 16.89
CA LEU A 181 3.20 3.21 15.82
C LEU A 181 2.04 3.27 14.80
N PHE A 182 0.81 3.41 15.29
CA PHE A 182 -0.40 3.49 14.46
C PHE A 182 -0.50 4.80 13.68
N ASN A 183 -0.35 5.93 14.38
CA ASN A 183 -0.49 7.27 13.82
C ASN A 183 0.81 7.85 13.29
N GLY A 184 1.99 7.35 13.69
CA GLY A 184 3.28 7.80 13.19
C GLY A 184 3.75 9.12 13.77
N GLY A 185 5.00 9.48 13.45
CA GLY A 185 5.66 10.66 13.99
C GLY A 185 5.75 11.83 13.02
N GLU A 186 6.29 11.58 11.82
CA GLU A 186 6.56 12.62 10.83
C GLU A 186 5.38 12.84 9.89
N LEU A 187 4.96 14.09 9.69
CA LEU A 187 3.92 14.40 8.72
C LEU A 187 4.35 14.09 7.28
N HIS A 188 5.56 14.49 6.89
CA HIS A 188 6.11 14.30 5.55
C HIS A 188 7.58 13.88 5.64
N PRO A 189 7.88 12.60 5.90
CA PRO A 189 9.27 12.15 5.92
C PRO A 189 9.87 12.19 4.51
N ARG A 190 11.00 12.90 4.35
CA ARG A 190 11.67 13.08 3.06
C ARG A 190 13.05 12.47 2.98
N THR A 191 13.50 12.26 1.75
CA THR A 191 14.90 11.97 1.39
C THR A 191 15.35 12.97 0.34
N GLY A 192 16.17 13.93 0.75
CA GLY A 192 16.45 15.12 -0.06
C GLY A 192 15.21 16.01 -0.19
N ASP A 193 15.20 16.87 -1.21
CA ASP A 193 14.20 17.96 -1.26
C ASP A 193 12.86 17.54 -1.86
N LEU A 194 12.86 16.57 -2.79
CA LEU A 194 11.67 16.23 -3.60
C LEU A 194 11.10 14.84 -3.33
N PHE A 195 11.87 13.93 -2.71
CA PHE A 195 11.40 12.59 -2.43
C PHE A 195 10.63 12.55 -1.12
N ASP A 196 9.31 12.38 -1.22
CA ASP A 196 8.40 12.32 -0.09
C ASP A 196 7.85 10.90 0.04
N TRP A 197 8.17 10.23 1.15
CA TRP A 197 7.86 8.82 1.32
C TRP A 197 6.35 8.56 1.46
N LYS A 198 5.60 9.52 1.99
CA LYS A 198 4.15 9.41 2.09
C LYS A 198 3.54 9.40 0.69
N HIS A 199 3.84 10.43 -0.11
CA HIS A 199 3.33 10.52 -1.48
C HIS A 199 3.81 9.34 -2.33
N PHE A 200 5.09 8.96 -2.21
CA PHE A 200 5.65 7.82 -2.92
C PHE A 200 4.95 6.49 -2.58
N ASN A 201 4.74 6.19 -1.30
CA ASN A 201 4.07 4.95 -0.91
C ASN A 201 2.60 4.93 -1.32
N ALA A 202 1.91 6.07 -1.18
CA ALA A 202 0.49 6.22 -1.50
C ALA A 202 0.18 6.14 -2.99
N SER A 203 1.06 6.67 -3.84
CA SER A 203 0.79 6.75 -5.29
C SER A 203 1.56 5.72 -6.11
N ARG A 204 2.76 5.30 -5.69
CA ARG A 204 3.63 4.39 -6.47
C ARG A 204 3.61 2.96 -5.93
N THR A 205 4.31 2.71 -4.83
CA THR A 205 4.76 1.34 -4.48
C THR A 205 3.67 0.48 -3.87
N GLY A 206 2.94 1.03 -2.89
CA GLY A 206 1.70 0.44 -2.39
C GLY A 206 0.48 0.89 -3.18
N GLY A 207 0.60 2.06 -3.80
CA GLY A 207 -0.50 2.82 -4.38
C GLY A 207 -1.15 2.29 -5.64
N LEU A 208 -2.04 3.15 -6.13
CA LEU A 208 -2.87 3.04 -7.34
C LEU A 208 -2.14 2.54 -8.59
N LEU A 209 -0.85 2.86 -8.75
CA LEU A 209 -0.08 2.46 -9.92
C LEU A 209 0.00 0.94 -10.07
N LEU A 210 0.16 0.22 -8.97
CA LEU A 210 0.31 -1.24 -8.98
C LEU A 210 -0.99 -1.94 -9.42
N TRP A 211 -2.16 -1.36 -9.16
CA TRP A 211 -3.44 -2.03 -9.40
C TRP A 211 -3.67 -2.33 -10.86
N THR A 212 -3.29 -1.41 -11.76
CA THR A 212 -3.45 -1.66 -13.20
C THR A 212 -2.63 -2.87 -13.65
N LEU A 213 -1.43 -3.09 -13.09
CA LEU A 213 -0.63 -4.27 -13.40
C LEU A 213 -1.23 -5.55 -12.81
N ILE A 214 -1.77 -5.48 -11.60
CA ILE A 214 -2.48 -6.60 -10.96
C ILE A 214 -3.66 -7.02 -11.85
N ASP A 215 -4.50 -6.06 -12.27
CA ASP A 215 -5.69 -6.33 -13.08
C ASP A 215 -5.34 -6.95 -14.42
N LEU A 216 -4.37 -6.38 -15.13
CA LEU A 216 -3.91 -6.92 -16.40
C LEU A 216 -3.36 -8.35 -16.24
N SER A 217 -2.72 -8.64 -15.11
CA SER A 217 -2.22 -9.99 -14.83
C SER A 217 -3.35 -10.99 -14.56
N PHE A 218 -4.37 -10.61 -13.79
CA PHE A 218 -5.55 -11.44 -13.56
C PHE A 218 -6.40 -11.63 -14.81
N VAL A 219 -6.53 -10.62 -15.66
CA VAL A 219 -7.15 -10.74 -17.00
C VAL A 219 -6.41 -11.77 -17.85
N ALA A 220 -5.08 -11.68 -17.92
CA ALA A 220 -4.26 -12.64 -18.67
C ALA A 220 -4.38 -14.06 -18.08
N PHE A 221 -4.46 -14.17 -16.75
CA PHE A 221 -4.62 -15.45 -16.07
C PHE A 221 -5.99 -16.09 -16.34
N GLN A 222 -7.08 -15.30 -16.31
CA GLN A 222 -8.42 -15.77 -16.68
C GLN A 222 -8.45 -16.27 -18.13
N TYR A 223 -7.83 -15.52 -19.06
CA TYR A 223 -7.72 -15.93 -20.45
C TYR A 223 -6.95 -17.25 -20.60
N GLN A 224 -5.85 -17.42 -19.86
CA GLN A 224 -5.06 -18.66 -19.89
C GLN A 224 -5.86 -19.87 -19.37
N LEU A 225 -6.65 -19.69 -18.31
CA LEU A 225 -7.43 -20.78 -17.70
C LEU A 225 -8.64 -21.18 -18.53
N HIS A 226 -9.33 -20.22 -19.14
CA HIS A 226 -10.65 -20.45 -19.75
C HIS A 226 -10.69 -20.22 -21.27
N GLY A 227 -9.60 -19.73 -21.87
CA GLY A 227 -9.54 -19.38 -23.30
C GLY A 227 -10.36 -18.13 -23.69
N ALA A 228 -10.99 -17.47 -22.71
CA ALA A 228 -11.80 -16.27 -22.90
C ALA A 228 -11.77 -15.40 -21.63
N VAL A 229 -11.98 -14.09 -21.81
CA VAL A 229 -12.13 -13.14 -20.71
C VAL A 229 -13.61 -12.77 -20.58
N THR A 230 -14.14 -12.78 -19.36
CA THR A 230 -15.54 -12.46 -19.08
C THR A 230 -15.81 -10.96 -19.23
N ASN A 231 -17.05 -10.60 -19.58
CA ASN A 231 -17.46 -9.18 -19.64
C ASN A 231 -17.27 -8.47 -18.30
N ALA A 232 -17.53 -9.16 -17.18
CA ALA A 232 -17.34 -8.60 -15.85
C ALA A 232 -15.88 -8.22 -15.59
N MET A 233 -14.95 -9.13 -15.90
CA MET A 233 -13.51 -8.89 -15.78
C MET A 233 -13.05 -7.68 -16.62
N ILE A 234 -13.51 -7.59 -17.87
CA ILE A 234 -13.20 -6.46 -18.76
C ILE A 234 -13.72 -5.15 -18.17
N MET A 235 -15.00 -5.10 -17.77
CA MET A 235 -15.62 -3.90 -17.22
C MET A 235 -14.94 -3.43 -15.93
N THR A 236 -14.68 -4.36 -15.00
CA THR A 236 -13.96 -4.08 -13.75
C THR A 236 -12.58 -3.48 -14.03
N THR A 237 -11.82 -4.08 -14.95
CA THR A 237 -10.46 -3.61 -15.30
C THR A 237 -10.50 -2.21 -15.92
N ILE A 238 -11.45 -1.96 -16.83
CA ILE A 238 -11.61 -0.64 -17.47
C ILE A 238 -11.98 0.42 -16.44
N PHE A 239 -12.98 0.17 -15.59
CA PHE A 239 -13.39 1.15 -14.58
C PHE A 239 -12.28 1.46 -13.59
N ARG A 240 -11.50 0.45 -13.18
CA ARG A 240 -10.37 0.70 -12.29
C ARG A 240 -9.23 1.43 -12.98
N ALA A 241 -8.95 1.14 -14.25
CA ALA A 241 -7.98 1.90 -15.03
C ALA A 241 -8.39 3.37 -15.19
N ILE A 242 -9.70 3.67 -15.32
CA ILE A 242 -10.20 5.05 -15.32
C ILE A 242 -9.94 5.73 -13.98
N ILE A 243 -10.25 5.06 -12.85
CA ILE A 243 -10.00 5.59 -11.51
C ILE A 243 -8.51 5.91 -11.30
N VAL A 244 -7.62 4.98 -11.67
CA VAL A 244 -6.17 5.17 -11.55
C VAL A 244 -5.68 6.30 -12.48
N GLY A 245 -6.20 6.36 -13.70
CA GLY A 245 -5.86 7.41 -14.65
C GLY A 245 -6.29 8.81 -14.20
N GLU A 246 -7.50 8.92 -13.62
CA GLU A 246 -8.02 10.18 -13.06
C GLU A 246 -7.20 10.63 -11.86
N ASP A 247 -6.87 9.72 -10.94
CA ASP A 247 -6.04 10.03 -9.77
C ASP A 247 -4.69 10.62 -10.18
N PHE A 248 -4.01 10.01 -11.17
CA PHE A 248 -2.74 10.54 -11.66
C PHE A 248 -2.87 11.80 -12.50
N TYR A 249 -4.03 12.02 -13.14
CA TYR A 249 -4.29 13.26 -13.86
C TYR A 249 -4.47 14.43 -12.88
N PHE A 250 -5.12 14.18 -11.73
CA PHE A 250 -5.31 15.14 -10.65
C PHE A 250 -4.38 14.86 -9.44
N GLU A 251 -3.14 14.42 -9.69
CA GLU A 251 -2.16 14.00 -8.65
C GLU A 251 -1.94 15.10 -7.59
N ASN A 252 -2.14 16.38 -7.94
CA ASN A 252 -2.03 17.49 -7.00
C ASN A 252 -3.11 17.49 -5.90
N TRP A 253 -4.29 16.91 -6.14
CA TRP A 253 -5.38 16.89 -5.16
C TRP A 253 -5.07 16.00 -3.96
N PHE A 254 -4.18 15.02 -4.12
CA PHE A 254 -3.69 14.18 -3.01
C PHE A 254 -3.26 15.04 -1.81
N PHE A 255 -2.59 16.17 -2.04
CA PHE A 255 -2.08 17.01 -0.95
C PHE A 255 -3.17 17.76 -0.18
N GLU A 256 -4.36 17.90 -0.75
CA GLU A 256 -5.52 18.54 -0.12
C GLU A 256 -6.41 17.52 0.61
N THR A 257 -6.12 16.22 0.49
CA THR A 257 -6.83 15.16 1.21
C THR A 257 -6.41 15.10 2.69
N LEU A 258 -7.19 14.37 3.49
CA LEU A 258 -6.87 14.07 4.89
C LEU A 258 -5.48 13.39 5.01
N ASP A 259 -5.26 12.34 4.21
CA ASP A 259 -4.02 11.56 4.20
C ASP A 259 -2.81 12.45 3.84
N GLY A 260 -2.98 13.29 2.81
CA GLY A 260 -1.95 14.21 2.35
C GLY A 260 -1.62 15.30 3.36
N ALA A 261 -2.63 16.06 3.79
CA ALA A 261 -2.46 17.29 4.54
C ALA A 261 -2.26 17.08 6.05
N HIS A 262 -2.79 15.99 6.61
CA HIS A 262 -3.09 15.93 8.05
C HIS A 262 -2.57 14.69 8.76
N GLU A 263 -2.62 13.52 8.12
CA GLU A 263 -2.18 12.28 8.75
C GLU A 263 -0.68 12.09 8.65
N ARG A 264 -0.03 11.47 9.62
CA ARG A 264 1.43 11.25 9.58
C ARG A 264 1.74 9.92 8.92
N PHE A 265 3.00 9.76 8.50
CA PHE A 265 3.44 8.53 7.86
C PHE A 265 3.70 7.44 8.90
N SER A 266 2.97 6.32 8.80
CA SER A 266 2.77 5.38 9.92
C SER A 266 2.27 4.00 9.48
N PHE A 267 1.97 3.11 10.42
CA PHE A 267 1.24 1.87 10.13
C PHE A 267 -0.02 2.11 9.32
N TYR A 268 -0.87 3.06 9.71
CA TYR A 268 -2.15 3.32 9.04
C TYR A 268 -1.96 3.59 7.53
N SER A 269 -1.09 4.54 7.19
CA SER A 269 -0.83 4.89 5.79
C SER A 269 -0.01 3.81 5.08
N ILE A 270 1.07 3.33 5.67
CA ILE A 270 1.94 2.32 5.03
C ILE A 270 1.16 1.04 4.71
N TYR A 271 0.50 0.48 5.73
CA TYR A 271 -0.22 -0.78 5.63
C TYR A 271 -1.51 -0.65 4.80
N GLY A 272 -2.23 0.47 4.98
CA GLY A 272 -3.39 0.82 4.17
C GLY A 272 -3.08 0.79 2.69
N PHE A 273 -2.11 1.60 2.26
CA PHE A 273 -1.74 1.69 0.84
C PHE A 273 -1.09 0.40 0.33
N ALA A 274 -0.11 -0.19 1.02
CA ALA A 274 0.70 -1.26 0.42
C ALA A 274 0.17 -2.69 0.63
N ALA A 275 -0.68 -2.94 1.63
CA ALA A 275 -1.21 -4.28 1.90
C ALA A 275 -2.74 -4.36 1.72
N ILE A 276 -3.51 -3.45 2.33
CA ILE A 276 -4.98 -3.53 2.29
C ILE A 276 -5.50 -3.22 0.89
N MET A 277 -5.10 -2.09 0.30
CA MET A 277 -5.66 -1.63 -0.97
C MET A 277 -5.45 -2.65 -2.11
N PRO A 278 -4.24 -3.18 -2.37
CA PRO A 278 -4.06 -4.12 -3.46
C PRO A 278 -4.82 -5.41 -3.24
N GLN A 279 -5.00 -5.85 -1.98
CA GLN A 279 -5.70 -7.10 -1.68
C GLN A 279 -7.22 -6.96 -1.77
N ILE A 280 -7.79 -5.87 -1.25
CA ILE A 280 -9.25 -5.70 -1.14
C ILE A 280 -9.86 -5.10 -2.41
N TRP A 281 -9.15 -4.17 -3.08
CA TRP A 281 -9.70 -3.51 -4.26
C TRP A 281 -9.48 -4.27 -5.56
N THR A 282 -8.74 -5.37 -5.53
CA THR A 282 -8.55 -6.28 -6.67
C THR A 282 -9.34 -7.57 -6.58
N LEU A 283 -10.24 -7.70 -5.61
CA LEU A 283 -11.03 -8.93 -5.43
C LEU A 283 -11.98 -9.24 -6.57
N GLN A 284 -12.35 -8.24 -7.36
CA GLN A 284 -13.27 -8.38 -8.50
C GLN A 284 -12.59 -8.87 -9.78
N THR A 285 -11.25 -8.94 -9.79
CA THR A 285 -10.41 -9.49 -10.87
C THR A 285 -9.86 -10.84 -10.45
#